data_AF-A0A9D9K542-F1
#
_entry.id   AF-A0A9D9K542-F1
#
_cell.length_a   1.000
_cell.length_b   1.000
_cell.length_c   1.000
_cell.angle_alpha   90.00
_cell.angle_beta   90.00
_cell.angle_gamma   90.00
#
_symmetry.space_group_name_H-M   'P 1'
#
loop_
_entity.id
_entity.type
_entity.pdbx_description
1 polymer ?
#
loop_
_entity_poly.entity_id
_entity_poly.type
_entity_poly.pdbx_seq_one_letter_code
_entity_poly.pdbx_strand_id
1 'polypeptide(L)'
;VQSGAVRRLTAAVGSSSSAPVQWSGAGDATQTLVVPGVVGGATEARLTLTAITGYAQVAVDTVEWYRPVLLQFGGKGAIFQGASGQRAYQIAGAPPGFTLYDVTDPVAPVRVQMTGDAFQDDLAGRSYLLTGDGTVFTPTVEPFTPPALPSGANAVYIAPALLHPALTPLIDLRRAQGYTVAVIDVQTVYDGWSSGQVDPRAIRSFLQHAAQTWSPPPMAVTLVGDGSSDPFDYTNRGAKNVNLIPPYLAMVDPWLGETACETCYAQLNGENPTDDRLPDVWLGRLPVKSAAELQTLVAKIIGYETAPIGSAWRGRMLYLADDADSSGNFAAQTEASIALQPPMIQIDRVFFGNGAGQIPSAAAARAATLARFSHGAAVVAYFGHAHQQQWAVTELSAPENWLLHRSDVPQLTNGDRLPVVLSLTCLSSAFQWPSYVGMTIDEALLLSEKGGAVAVWGPTGLGVSYGHDKLQQGFFRMFWSSSPEYGVERAVPLGALTAAGFRELFTGSACCQETLFTYALLGDPLTPLRVMAGSRIMLPLVQR
;
A
#
# COMPACT_ATOMS: atom_id res chain seq x y z
N VAL A 1 -5.57 -6.89 -32.91
CA VAL A 1 -6.89 -6.94 -33.59
C VAL A 1 -7.78 -7.91 -32.82
N GLN A 2 -8.57 -7.42 -31.88
CA GLN A 2 -9.79 -8.10 -31.43
C GLN A 2 -10.95 -7.30 -32.01
N SER A 3 -11.47 -7.78 -33.13
CA SER A 3 -12.74 -7.34 -33.69
C SER A 3 -13.87 -7.87 -32.82
N GLY A 4 -14.72 -6.99 -32.29
CA GLY A 4 -16.08 -7.39 -31.89
C GLY A 4 -16.51 -7.17 -30.45
N ALA A 5 -15.73 -6.48 -29.60
CA ALA A 5 -16.28 -6.05 -28.31
C ALA A 5 -17.31 -4.93 -28.55
N VAL A 6 -18.59 -5.30 -28.62
CA VAL A 6 -19.71 -4.35 -28.63
C VAL A 6 -19.60 -3.48 -27.38
N ARG A 7 -19.29 -2.20 -27.56
CA ARG A 7 -19.27 -1.21 -26.47
C ARG A 7 -20.72 -0.81 -26.18
N ARG A 8 -21.03 -0.58 -24.91
CA ARG A 8 -22.33 -0.06 -24.50
C ARG A 8 -22.15 1.36 -24.02
N LEU A 9 -22.71 2.30 -24.76
CA LEU A 9 -22.86 3.67 -24.33
C LEU A 9 -24.17 3.74 -23.54
N THR A 10 -24.05 4.02 -22.25
CA THR A 10 -25.20 4.32 -21.40
C THR A 10 -25.03 5.75 -20.95
N ALA A 11 -26.08 6.54 -21.01
CA ALA A 11 -26.04 7.88 -20.46
C ALA A 11 -27.17 8.04 -19.46
N ALA A 12 -26.87 8.75 -18.37
CA ALA A 12 -27.77 8.91 -17.25
C ALA A 12 -27.96 10.38 -16.91
N VAL A 13 -29.15 10.72 -16.42
CA VAL A 13 -29.51 12.02 -15.87
C VAL A 13 -30.15 11.77 -14.51
N GLY A 14 -29.41 12.06 -13.44
CA GLY A 14 -29.84 11.68 -12.09
C GLY A 14 -29.98 10.16 -11.95
N SER A 15 -31.10 9.69 -11.41
CA SER A 15 -31.42 8.26 -11.28
C SER A 15 -31.98 7.61 -12.56
N SER A 16 -32.15 8.37 -13.63
CA SER A 16 -32.73 7.88 -14.89
C SER A 16 -31.62 7.57 -15.90
N SER A 17 -31.49 6.32 -16.32
CA SER A 17 -30.55 5.89 -17.36
C SER A 17 -31.26 5.61 -18.68
N SER A 18 -30.61 5.92 -19.80
CA SER A 18 -31.08 5.46 -21.11
C SER A 18 -30.91 3.96 -21.26
N ALA A 19 -31.64 3.37 -22.22
CA ALA A 19 -31.28 2.05 -22.71
C ALA A 19 -29.83 2.10 -23.24
N PRO A 20 -29.00 1.08 -22.97
CA PRO A 20 -27.64 1.04 -23.48
C PRO A 20 -27.66 0.97 -25.01
N VAL A 21 -26.88 1.83 -25.66
CA VAL A 21 -26.70 1.78 -27.11
C VAL A 21 -25.42 1.06 -27.44
N GLN A 22 -25.53 0.10 -28.34
CA GLN A 22 -24.42 -0.69 -28.81
C GLN A 22 -23.63 0.10 -29.84
N TRP A 23 -22.35 0.28 -29.60
CA TRP A 23 -21.42 0.95 -30.50
C TRP A 23 -20.19 0.09 -30.73
N SER A 24 -19.70 0.05 -31.97
CA SER A 24 -18.57 -0.78 -32.39
C SER A 24 -17.21 -0.21 -31.96
N GLY A 25 -17.16 1.04 -31.48
CA GLY A 25 -15.90 1.76 -31.23
C GLY A 25 -15.29 2.41 -32.47
N ALA A 26 -15.98 2.37 -33.62
CA ALA A 26 -15.56 2.94 -34.90
C ALA A 26 -16.75 3.58 -35.65
N GLY A 27 -16.46 4.61 -36.45
CA GLY A 27 -17.50 5.38 -37.17
C GLY A 27 -18.26 6.37 -36.29
N ASP A 28 -19.11 7.18 -36.92
CA ASP A 28 -19.95 8.14 -36.21
C ASP A 28 -21.05 7.42 -35.41
N ALA A 29 -21.31 7.88 -34.19
CA ALA A 29 -22.42 7.41 -33.37
C ALA A 29 -23.12 8.60 -32.72
N THR A 30 -24.45 8.57 -32.65
CA THR A 30 -25.22 9.64 -32.03
C THR A 30 -26.26 9.06 -31.09
N GLN A 31 -26.29 9.58 -29.87
CA GLN A 31 -27.30 9.26 -28.89
C GLN A 31 -28.05 10.51 -28.44
N THR A 32 -29.38 10.44 -28.46
CA THR A 32 -30.25 11.47 -27.87
C THR A 32 -30.84 10.96 -26.56
N LEU A 33 -30.85 11.80 -25.53
CA LEU A 33 -31.39 11.48 -24.22
C LEU A 33 -32.47 12.48 -23.88
N VAL A 34 -33.58 12.01 -23.34
CA VAL A 34 -34.57 12.90 -22.75
C VAL A 34 -34.06 13.30 -21.36
N VAL A 35 -33.89 14.60 -21.17
CA VAL A 35 -33.42 15.20 -19.93
C VAL A 35 -34.64 15.87 -19.29
N PRO A 36 -35.12 15.41 -18.11
CA PRO A 36 -36.27 16.00 -17.46
C PRO A 36 -36.08 17.52 -17.32
N GLY A 37 -36.95 18.32 -17.93
CA GLY A 37 -36.77 19.77 -18.05
C GLY A 37 -37.78 20.57 -17.25
N VAL A 38 -37.44 21.81 -16.93
CA VAL A 38 -38.43 22.83 -16.54
C VAL A 38 -39.19 23.25 -17.81
N VAL A 39 -40.46 23.59 -17.69
CA VAL A 39 -41.30 24.08 -18.80
C VAL A 39 -40.58 25.20 -19.55
N GLY A 40 -40.32 25.01 -20.85
CA GLY A 40 -39.66 26.00 -21.73
C GLY A 40 -38.14 25.83 -21.92
N GLY A 41 -37.50 24.86 -21.26
CA GLY A 41 -36.09 24.53 -21.47
C GLY A 41 -35.86 23.40 -22.48
N ALA A 42 -34.60 23.23 -22.92
CA ALA A 42 -34.21 22.08 -23.73
C ALA A 42 -34.43 20.77 -22.95
N THR A 43 -35.21 19.86 -23.53
CA THR A 43 -35.58 18.56 -22.93
C THR A 43 -34.72 17.41 -23.44
N GLU A 44 -33.71 17.69 -24.28
CA GLU A 44 -32.90 16.67 -24.93
C GLU A 44 -31.40 16.96 -24.84
N ALA A 45 -30.62 15.90 -24.58
CA ALA A 45 -29.18 15.84 -24.74
C ALA A 45 -28.87 15.18 -26.07
N ARG A 46 -27.91 15.69 -26.84
CA ARG A 46 -27.39 14.96 -27.99
C ARG A 46 -25.89 14.76 -27.84
N LEU A 47 -25.46 13.51 -27.68
CA LEU A 47 -24.07 13.11 -27.73
C LEU A 47 -23.75 12.58 -29.13
N THR A 48 -22.85 13.25 -29.83
CA THR A 48 -22.35 12.79 -31.14
C THR A 48 -20.87 12.46 -31.00
N LEU A 49 -20.52 11.19 -31.25
CA LEU A 49 -19.15 10.74 -31.45
C LEU A 49 -18.88 10.76 -32.95
N THR A 50 -17.86 11.50 -33.36
CA THR A 50 -17.46 11.62 -34.76
C THR A 50 -16.17 10.86 -34.99
N ALA A 51 -16.09 10.11 -36.09
CA ALA A 51 -14.90 9.39 -36.49
C ALA A 51 -13.73 10.36 -36.77
N ILE A 52 -12.57 10.05 -36.22
CA ILE A 52 -11.32 10.77 -36.45
C ILE A 52 -10.32 9.87 -37.17
N THR A 53 -9.62 10.41 -38.17
CA THR A 53 -8.59 9.70 -38.93
C THR A 53 -7.33 9.48 -38.08
N GLY A 54 -6.68 8.31 -38.22
CA GLY A 54 -5.42 7.99 -37.55
C GLY A 54 -5.53 7.17 -36.27
N TYR A 55 -6.74 6.89 -35.78
CA TYR A 55 -6.98 6.08 -34.58
C TYR A 55 -7.83 4.86 -34.90
N ALA A 56 -7.47 3.69 -34.34
CA ALA A 56 -8.20 2.45 -34.56
C ALA A 56 -9.48 2.33 -33.70
N GLN A 57 -9.51 2.99 -32.53
CA GLN A 57 -10.64 3.00 -31.59
C GLN A 57 -10.64 4.31 -30.77
N VAL A 58 -11.81 4.73 -30.28
CA VAL A 58 -11.99 5.81 -29.31
C VAL A 58 -12.73 5.26 -28.09
N ALA A 59 -12.22 5.52 -26.88
CA ALA A 59 -12.91 5.24 -25.63
C ALA A 59 -13.40 6.57 -25.04
N VAL A 60 -14.70 6.64 -24.74
CA VAL A 60 -15.28 7.75 -23.98
C VAL A 60 -15.35 7.31 -22.53
N ASP A 61 -14.59 7.97 -21.66
CA ASP A 61 -14.62 7.72 -20.23
C ASP A 61 -15.84 8.41 -19.60
N THR A 62 -15.84 9.74 -19.58
CA THR A 62 -16.93 10.57 -19.07
C THR A 62 -17.17 11.81 -19.93
N VAL A 63 -18.43 12.22 -20.06
CA VAL A 63 -18.81 13.54 -20.60
C VAL A 63 -19.66 14.22 -19.54
N GLU A 64 -19.12 15.27 -18.94
CA GLU A 64 -19.84 16.08 -17.97
C GLU A 64 -20.40 17.34 -18.62
N TRP A 65 -21.61 17.70 -18.20
CA TRP A 65 -22.26 18.93 -18.60
C TRP A 65 -22.97 19.57 -17.41
N TYR A 66 -23.16 20.87 -17.46
CA TYR A 66 -23.80 21.60 -16.37
C TYR A 66 -24.98 22.38 -16.94
N ARG A 67 -26.15 22.22 -16.33
CA ARG A 67 -27.34 23.02 -16.66
C ARG A 67 -28.00 23.53 -15.39
N PRO A 68 -28.67 24.70 -15.44
CA PRO A 68 -29.48 25.17 -14.33
C PRO A 68 -30.60 24.16 -14.02
N VAL A 69 -30.75 23.81 -12.74
CA VAL A 69 -31.86 22.99 -12.24
C VAL A 69 -32.49 23.69 -11.05
N LEU A 70 -33.78 23.43 -10.80
CA LEU A 70 -34.37 23.76 -9.50
C LEU A 70 -33.71 22.88 -8.44
N LEU A 71 -33.19 23.48 -7.37
CA LEU A 71 -32.57 22.74 -6.28
C LEU A 71 -33.67 22.13 -5.40
N GLN A 72 -34.13 20.93 -5.77
CA GLN A 72 -35.22 20.20 -5.09
C GLN A 72 -34.64 19.11 -4.17
N PHE A 73 -34.72 19.30 -2.85
CA PHE A 73 -34.02 18.45 -1.89
C PHE A 73 -34.88 17.35 -1.23
N GLY A 74 -36.19 17.32 -1.50
CA GLY A 74 -37.07 16.23 -1.05
C GLY A 74 -37.12 16.02 0.48
N GLY A 75 -36.95 17.10 1.25
CA GLY A 75 -36.95 17.10 2.71
C GLY A 75 -35.62 16.69 3.35
N LYS A 76 -34.51 16.65 2.60
CA LYS A 76 -33.18 16.24 3.08
C LYS A 76 -32.15 17.36 2.94
N GLY A 77 -31.10 17.32 3.77
CA GLY A 77 -29.93 18.16 3.56
C GLY A 77 -29.08 17.68 2.37
N ALA A 78 -28.16 18.51 1.90
CA ALA A 78 -27.26 18.18 0.80
C ALA A 78 -26.04 19.08 0.75
N ILE A 79 -24.96 18.58 0.15
CA ILE A 79 -23.85 19.40 -0.33
C ILE A 79 -24.04 19.60 -1.84
N PHE A 80 -23.90 20.84 -2.32
CA PHE A 80 -23.97 21.15 -3.75
C PHE A 80 -23.00 22.29 -4.11
N GLN A 81 -22.58 22.35 -5.37
CA GLN A 81 -21.71 23.42 -5.86
C GLN A 81 -22.50 24.48 -6.62
N GLY A 82 -22.16 25.74 -6.39
CA GLY A 82 -22.67 26.88 -7.13
C GLY A 82 -22.03 26.99 -8.51
N ALA A 83 -22.85 27.22 -9.53
CA ALA A 83 -22.38 27.61 -10.86
C ALA A 83 -21.60 28.94 -10.84
N SER A 84 -20.59 29.08 -11.71
CA SER A 84 -19.76 30.28 -11.76
C SER A 84 -20.49 31.55 -12.20
N GLY A 85 -20.08 32.69 -11.62
CA GLY A 85 -20.57 34.03 -11.93
C GLY A 85 -21.80 34.41 -11.12
N GLN A 86 -22.38 35.58 -11.39
CA GLN A 86 -23.57 36.04 -10.66
C GLN A 86 -24.78 35.15 -10.96
N ARG A 87 -25.33 34.54 -9.91
CA ARG A 87 -26.45 33.60 -9.97
C ARG A 87 -27.44 33.85 -8.86
N ALA A 88 -28.70 33.55 -9.16
CA ALA A 88 -29.76 33.41 -8.19
C ALA A 88 -30.16 31.93 -8.13
N TYR A 89 -30.26 31.39 -6.93
CA TYR A 89 -30.64 30.00 -6.68
C TYR A 89 -31.99 30.00 -5.97
N GLN A 90 -32.89 29.14 -6.46
CA GLN A 90 -34.15 28.84 -5.80
C GLN A 90 -34.06 27.43 -5.21
N ILE A 91 -34.24 27.35 -3.91
CA ILE A 91 -34.32 26.12 -3.14
C ILE A 91 -35.79 25.68 -3.08
N ALA A 92 -36.03 24.38 -3.23
CA ALA A 92 -37.33 23.76 -3.11
C ALA A 92 -37.22 22.48 -2.27
N GLY A 93 -38.27 22.17 -1.51
CA GLY A 93 -38.35 20.98 -0.67
C GLY A 93 -37.15 20.79 0.24
N ALA A 94 -36.68 21.88 0.85
CA ALA A 94 -35.67 21.82 1.91
C ALA A 94 -36.23 21.11 3.16
N PRO A 95 -35.36 20.54 4.03
CA PRO A 95 -35.78 19.98 5.30
C PRO A 95 -36.42 21.06 6.21
N PRO A 96 -37.26 20.68 7.18
CA PRO A 96 -37.74 21.61 8.21
C PRO A 96 -36.58 22.31 8.93
N GLY A 97 -36.75 23.60 9.22
CA GLY A 97 -35.75 24.39 9.94
C GLY A 97 -34.46 24.63 9.15
N PHE A 98 -34.49 24.52 7.81
CA PHE A 98 -33.26 24.50 7.04
C PHE A 98 -32.37 25.73 7.25
N THR A 99 -31.07 25.50 7.15
CA THR A 99 -30.05 26.54 7.10
C THR A 99 -29.09 26.23 5.97
N LEU A 100 -28.71 27.26 5.21
CA LEU A 100 -27.70 27.16 4.17
C LEU A 100 -26.37 27.72 4.67
N TYR A 101 -25.30 26.95 4.49
CA TYR A 101 -23.94 27.37 4.76
C TYR A 101 -23.14 27.38 3.46
N ASP A 102 -22.31 28.39 3.30
CA ASP A 102 -21.18 28.38 2.38
C ASP A 102 -20.05 27.64 3.10
N VAL A 103 -19.64 26.52 2.52
CA VAL A 103 -18.59 25.62 3.00
C VAL A 103 -17.44 25.55 1.99
N THR A 104 -17.27 26.58 1.17
CA THR A 104 -16.12 26.71 0.27
C THR A 104 -14.81 26.67 1.04
N ASP A 105 -14.79 27.31 2.21
CA ASP A 105 -13.82 27.02 3.26
C ASP A 105 -14.48 26.13 4.32
N PRO A 106 -14.19 24.81 4.34
CA PRO A 106 -14.85 23.88 5.26
C PRO A 106 -14.46 24.10 6.74
N VAL A 107 -13.36 24.80 7.03
CA VAL A 107 -12.97 25.12 8.42
C VAL A 107 -13.57 26.43 8.93
N ALA A 108 -14.17 27.23 8.04
CA ALA A 108 -14.81 28.49 8.36
C ALA A 108 -16.19 28.61 7.66
N PRO A 109 -17.16 27.72 7.96
CA PRO A 109 -18.46 27.75 7.31
C PRO A 109 -19.22 29.05 7.62
N VAL A 110 -19.74 29.72 6.59
CA VAL A 110 -20.47 30.98 6.71
C VAL A 110 -21.94 30.75 6.44
N ARG A 111 -22.82 31.16 7.35
CA ARG A 111 -24.27 31.07 7.12
C ARG A 111 -24.68 32.01 5.98
N VAL A 112 -25.30 31.46 4.94
CA VAL A 112 -25.81 32.22 3.80
C VAL A 112 -27.14 32.88 4.19
N GLN A 113 -27.28 34.16 3.85
CA GLN A 113 -28.53 34.88 4.03
C GLN A 113 -29.51 34.52 2.92
N MET A 114 -30.66 33.99 3.31
CA MET A 114 -31.74 33.60 2.41
C MET A 114 -32.80 34.70 2.37
N THR A 115 -33.38 34.94 1.20
CA THR A 115 -34.61 35.74 1.01
C THR A 115 -35.74 34.80 0.62
N GLY A 116 -36.54 34.37 1.61
CA GLY A 116 -37.47 33.26 1.42
C GLY A 116 -36.70 31.97 1.11
N ASP A 117 -37.08 31.30 0.03
CA ASP A 117 -36.40 30.07 -0.42
C ASP A 117 -35.33 30.35 -1.51
N ALA A 118 -34.82 31.58 -1.60
CA ALA A 118 -33.81 31.94 -2.60
C ALA A 118 -32.58 32.63 -1.98
N PHE A 119 -31.44 32.52 -2.66
CA PHE A 119 -30.24 33.32 -2.38
C PHE A 119 -29.53 33.72 -3.66
N GLN A 120 -28.66 34.71 -3.57
CA GLN A 120 -27.80 35.15 -4.66
C GLN A 120 -26.35 35.03 -4.26
N ASP A 121 -25.51 34.71 -5.24
CA ASP A 121 -24.06 34.64 -5.09
C ASP A 121 -23.40 35.16 -6.36
N ASP A 122 -22.23 35.78 -6.20
CA ASP A 122 -21.46 36.44 -7.25
C ASP A 122 -20.10 35.79 -7.51
N LEU A 123 -19.74 34.76 -6.75
CA LEU A 123 -18.42 34.13 -6.79
C LEU A 123 -18.42 32.77 -7.49
N ALA A 124 -17.33 32.48 -8.19
CA ALA A 124 -17.18 31.22 -8.92
C ALA A 124 -16.80 30.07 -7.98
N GLY A 125 -17.49 28.93 -8.12
CA GLY A 125 -17.05 27.66 -7.54
C GLY A 125 -17.30 27.49 -6.05
N ARG A 126 -18.29 28.18 -5.48
CA ARG A 126 -18.64 27.99 -4.07
C ARG A 126 -19.26 26.62 -3.80
N SER A 127 -18.94 26.04 -2.65
CA SER A 127 -19.58 24.82 -2.16
C SER A 127 -20.56 25.17 -1.04
N TYR A 128 -21.76 24.62 -1.11
CA TYR A 128 -22.85 24.91 -0.19
C TYR A 128 -23.28 23.65 0.54
N LEU A 129 -23.59 23.79 1.82
CA LEU A 129 -24.20 22.77 2.66
C LEU A 129 -25.59 23.25 3.10
N LEU A 130 -26.63 22.61 2.59
CA LEU A 130 -28.00 22.77 3.07
C LEU A 130 -28.23 21.76 4.21
N THR A 131 -28.55 22.27 5.39
CA THR A 131 -28.88 21.48 6.56
C THR A 131 -30.30 21.75 7.01
N GLY A 132 -30.83 20.92 7.91
CA GLY A 132 -32.07 21.13 8.66
C GLY A 132 -32.13 20.17 9.86
N ASP A 133 -33.30 20.04 10.46
CA ASP A 133 -33.47 19.19 11.64
C ASP A 133 -33.02 17.74 11.34
N GLY A 134 -32.13 17.22 12.18
CA GLY A 134 -31.60 15.86 12.05
C GLY A 134 -30.58 15.62 10.93
N THR A 135 -30.19 16.65 10.17
CA THR A 135 -29.18 16.52 9.10
C THR A 135 -27.77 16.93 9.54
N VAL A 136 -27.64 17.57 10.71
CA VAL A 136 -26.34 17.98 11.29
C VAL A 136 -26.05 17.08 12.48
N PHE A 137 -24.85 16.49 12.50
CA PHE A 137 -24.40 15.77 13.68
C PHE A 137 -24.30 16.74 14.86
N THR A 138 -24.93 16.39 15.99
CA THR A 138 -24.77 17.17 17.22
C THR A 138 -23.48 16.71 17.90
N PRO A 139 -22.43 17.56 17.97
CA PRO A 139 -21.21 17.17 18.65
C PRO A 139 -21.50 16.94 20.13
N THR A 140 -20.90 15.90 20.69
CA THR A 140 -20.79 15.74 22.14
C THR A 140 -19.43 16.30 22.56
N VAL A 141 -19.43 17.09 23.64
CA VAL A 141 -18.20 17.59 24.25
C VAL A 141 -18.07 16.91 25.60
N GLU A 142 -17.01 16.13 25.77
CA GLU A 142 -16.69 15.46 27.01
C GLU A 142 -15.28 15.83 27.49
N PRO A 143 -15.03 15.93 28.80
CA PRO A 143 -13.68 16.11 29.32
C PRO A 143 -12.79 14.93 28.94
N PHE A 144 -11.74 15.18 28.14
CA PHE A 144 -10.72 14.19 27.84
C PHE A 144 -9.62 14.23 28.90
N THR A 145 -9.36 13.09 29.54
CA THR A 145 -8.17 12.90 30.38
C THR A 145 -7.20 12.01 29.61
N PRO A 146 -6.07 12.54 29.12
CA PRO A 146 -5.09 11.74 28.40
C PRO A 146 -4.62 10.58 29.28
N PRO A 147 -4.57 9.34 28.77
CA PRO A 147 -3.98 8.25 29.52
C PRO A 147 -2.49 8.52 29.75
N ALA A 148 -1.96 7.99 30.86
CA ALA A 148 -0.54 8.09 31.15
C ALA A 148 0.25 7.28 30.10
N LEU A 149 1.03 7.99 29.29
CA LEU A 149 1.95 7.36 28.34
C LEU A 149 3.22 6.87 29.06
N PRO A 150 3.89 5.84 28.52
CA PRO A 150 5.21 5.45 29.00
C PRO A 150 6.20 6.60 28.94
N SER A 151 7.24 6.55 29.79
CA SER A 151 8.35 7.51 29.78
C SER A 151 9.60 6.99 29.05
N GLY A 152 9.53 5.82 28.42
CA GLY A 152 10.70 5.09 27.93
C GLY A 152 10.34 3.74 27.29
N ALA A 153 10.70 3.55 26.03
CA ALA A 153 10.64 2.26 25.33
C ALA A 153 11.47 2.30 24.05
N ASN A 154 12.30 1.29 23.82
CA ASN A 154 13.09 1.17 22.57
C ASN A 154 12.36 0.36 21.49
N ALA A 155 11.26 -0.32 21.83
CA ALA A 155 10.36 -0.99 20.91
C ALA A 155 8.92 -0.55 21.16
N VAL A 156 8.24 0.00 20.15
CA VAL A 156 6.88 0.52 20.28
C VAL A 156 5.95 -0.20 19.30
N TYR A 157 4.85 -0.76 19.79
CA TYR A 157 3.80 -1.36 18.98
C TYR A 157 2.56 -0.46 19.07
N ILE A 158 2.11 0.06 17.92
CA ILE A 158 0.92 0.91 17.83
C ILE A 158 -0.18 0.08 17.17
N ALA A 159 -1.27 -0.13 17.89
CA ALA A 159 -2.34 -1.04 17.48
C ALA A 159 -3.68 -0.59 18.09
N PRO A 160 -4.83 -0.79 17.42
CA PRO A 160 -6.12 -0.69 18.10
C PRO A 160 -6.16 -1.59 19.35
N ALA A 161 -6.76 -1.12 20.45
CA ALA A 161 -6.87 -1.86 21.71
C ALA A 161 -7.37 -3.30 21.54
N LEU A 162 -8.29 -3.53 20.60
CA LEU A 162 -8.85 -4.86 20.29
C LEU A 162 -7.79 -5.89 19.84
N LEU A 163 -6.65 -5.44 19.31
CA LEU A 163 -5.56 -6.29 18.84
C LEU A 163 -4.49 -6.56 19.92
N HIS A 164 -4.49 -5.82 21.02
CA HIS A 164 -3.46 -5.95 22.07
C HIS A 164 -3.35 -7.36 22.64
N PRO A 165 -4.46 -8.08 22.95
CA PRO A 165 -4.37 -9.45 23.44
C PRO A 165 -3.64 -10.39 22.47
N ALA A 166 -3.90 -10.26 21.17
CA ALA A 166 -3.27 -11.08 20.13
C ALA A 166 -1.78 -10.75 19.93
N LEU A 167 -1.33 -9.54 20.29
CA LEU A 167 0.10 -9.16 20.26
C LEU A 167 0.90 -9.72 21.42
N THR A 168 0.26 -9.97 22.58
CA THR A 168 0.95 -10.32 23.83
C THR A 168 2.08 -11.35 23.68
N PRO A 169 1.90 -12.48 22.96
CA PRO A 169 2.98 -13.45 22.81
C PRO A 169 4.24 -12.91 22.12
N LEU A 170 4.09 -12.02 21.12
CA LEU A 170 5.21 -11.37 20.45
C LEU A 170 5.89 -10.36 21.38
N ILE A 171 5.10 -9.60 22.14
CA ILE A 171 5.60 -8.64 23.12
C ILE A 171 6.45 -9.34 24.20
N ASP A 172 5.99 -10.49 24.67
CA ASP A 172 6.73 -11.28 25.67
C ASP A 172 8.04 -11.84 25.09
N LEU A 173 8.04 -12.27 23.82
CA LEU A 173 9.28 -12.63 23.12
C LEU A 173 10.26 -11.45 23.05
N ARG A 174 9.78 -10.25 22.68
CA ARG A 174 10.65 -9.04 22.63
C ARG A 174 11.20 -8.67 24.00
N ARG A 175 10.39 -8.74 25.06
CA ARG A 175 10.87 -8.52 26.43
C ARG A 175 11.92 -9.54 26.84
N ALA A 176 11.72 -10.82 26.51
CA ALA A 176 12.69 -11.88 26.76
C ALA A 176 14.02 -11.68 25.98
N GLN A 177 13.96 -11.01 24.82
CA GLN A 177 15.13 -10.59 24.03
C GLN A 177 15.80 -9.32 24.56
N GLY A 178 15.27 -8.69 25.63
CA GLY A 178 15.86 -7.53 26.29
C GLY A 178 15.35 -6.17 25.81
N TYR A 179 14.31 -6.13 24.98
CA TYR A 179 13.68 -4.86 24.58
C TYR A 179 12.78 -4.29 25.69
N THR A 180 12.80 -2.97 25.85
CA THR A 180 11.81 -2.24 26.64
C THR A 180 10.64 -1.92 25.72
N VAL A 181 9.52 -2.62 25.91
CA VAL A 181 8.40 -2.62 24.96
C VAL A 181 7.22 -1.82 25.49
N ALA A 182 6.72 -0.89 24.67
CA ALA A 182 5.44 -0.21 24.86
C ALA A 182 4.42 -0.71 23.83
N VAL A 183 3.18 -0.97 24.27
CA VAL A 183 2.03 -1.23 23.41
C VAL A 183 1.05 -0.07 23.60
N ILE A 184 0.79 0.66 22.53
CA ILE A 184 0.01 1.90 22.55
C ILE A 184 -1.27 1.68 21.75
N ASP A 185 -2.41 2.05 22.33
CA ASP A 185 -3.66 2.12 21.59
C ASP A 185 -3.59 3.27 20.58
N VAL A 186 -3.84 2.98 19.31
CA VAL A 186 -3.81 4.02 18.28
C VAL A 186 -4.85 5.12 18.54
N GLN A 187 -5.99 4.79 19.18
CA GLN A 187 -6.98 5.80 19.54
C GLN A 187 -6.43 6.82 20.53
N THR A 188 -5.63 6.39 21.52
CA THR A 188 -4.95 7.29 22.46
C THR A 188 -4.05 8.30 21.73
N VAL A 189 -3.41 7.88 20.65
CA VAL A 189 -2.57 8.75 19.82
C VAL A 189 -3.43 9.77 19.08
N TYR A 190 -4.55 9.36 18.50
CA TYR A 190 -5.48 10.29 17.84
C TYR A 190 -6.07 11.29 18.82
N ASP A 191 -6.52 10.85 20.00
CA ASP A 191 -7.07 11.73 21.02
C ASP A 191 -6.05 12.79 21.47
N GLY A 192 -4.78 12.41 21.60
CA GLY A 192 -3.70 13.29 22.05
C GLY A 192 -3.11 14.23 20.99
N TRP A 193 -3.09 13.83 19.71
CA TRP A 193 -2.36 14.55 18.65
C TRP A 193 -3.22 15.03 17.48
N SER A 194 -4.48 14.61 17.38
CA SER A 194 -5.42 15.03 16.33
C SER A 194 -6.84 15.28 16.85
N SER A 195 -7.01 15.46 18.17
CA SER A 195 -8.32 15.67 18.80
C SER A 195 -9.32 14.54 18.48
N GLY A 196 -8.83 13.31 18.42
CA GLY A 196 -9.61 12.09 18.17
C GLY A 196 -9.78 11.75 16.69
N GLN A 197 -9.32 12.59 15.76
CA GLN A 197 -9.43 12.33 14.33
C GLN A 197 -8.42 11.28 13.87
N VAL A 198 -8.84 10.33 13.04
CA VAL A 198 -7.93 9.36 12.40
C VAL A 198 -7.02 10.12 11.44
N ASP A 199 -5.75 10.29 11.81
CA ASP A 199 -4.78 11.05 11.03
C ASP A 199 -3.38 10.42 11.15
N PRO A 200 -2.72 10.02 10.04
CA PRO A 200 -1.36 9.49 10.08
C PRO A 200 -0.34 10.49 10.68
N ARG A 201 -0.59 11.80 10.58
CA ARG A 201 0.27 12.85 11.17
C ARG A 201 0.23 12.84 12.69
N ALA A 202 -0.86 12.36 13.30
CA ALA A 202 -0.95 12.20 14.75
C ALA A 202 0.05 11.15 15.25
N ILE A 203 0.15 10.02 14.54
CA ILE A 203 1.11 8.96 14.84
C ILE A 203 2.54 9.47 14.70
N ARG A 204 2.85 10.16 13.59
CA ARG A 204 4.18 10.76 13.41
C ARG A 204 4.51 11.75 14.54
N SER A 205 3.59 12.64 14.89
CA SER A 205 3.80 13.64 15.94
C SER A 205 3.99 13.02 17.32
N PHE A 206 3.28 11.92 17.61
CA PHE A 206 3.51 11.09 18.79
C PHE A 206 4.91 10.47 18.80
N LEU A 207 5.36 9.92 17.68
CA LEU A 207 6.71 9.35 17.55
C LEU A 207 7.81 10.42 17.69
N GLN A 208 7.60 11.62 17.15
CA GLN A 208 8.48 12.78 17.38
C GLN A 208 8.57 13.11 18.87
N HIS A 209 7.44 13.19 19.56
CA HIS A 209 7.40 13.44 21.00
C HIS A 209 8.12 12.35 21.80
N ALA A 210 7.87 11.08 21.48
CA ALA A 210 8.52 9.95 22.14
C ALA A 210 10.05 9.96 21.90
N ALA A 211 10.51 10.18 20.68
CA ALA A 211 11.92 10.26 20.35
C ALA A 211 12.67 11.38 21.11
N GLN A 212 11.98 12.48 21.44
CA GLN A 212 12.55 13.63 22.13
C GLN A 212 12.50 13.53 23.65
N THR A 213 11.47 12.87 24.21
CA THR A 213 11.19 12.91 25.66
C THR A 213 11.37 11.58 26.39
N TRP A 214 11.33 10.45 25.68
CA TRP A 214 11.42 9.13 26.30
C TRP A 214 12.88 8.73 26.56
N SER A 215 13.08 7.96 27.64
CA SER A 215 14.37 7.34 27.97
C SER A 215 14.18 5.87 28.35
N PRO A 216 14.62 4.90 27.50
CA PRO A 216 15.23 5.11 26.18
C PRO A 216 14.21 5.62 25.14
N PRO A 217 14.68 6.34 24.10
CA PRO A 217 13.83 6.70 22.96
C PRO A 217 13.49 5.47 22.09
N PRO A 218 12.42 5.52 21.30
CA PRO A 218 12.10 4.48 20.33
C PRO A 218 13.26 4.25 19.35
N MET A 219 13.61 2.98 19.15
CA MET A 219 14.53 2.53 18.09
C MET A 219 13.75 1.80 17.00
N ALA A 220 12.71 1.06 17.39
CA ALA A 220 11.85 0.29 16.49
C ALA A 220 10.37 0.57 16.79
N VAL A 221 9.59 0.73 15.72
CA VAL A 221 8.15 0.96 15.76
C VAL A 221 7.47 -0.04 14.83
N THR A 222 6.40 -0.68 15.32
CA THR A 222 5.57 -1.60 14.55
C THR A 222 4.13 -1.09 14.53
N LEU A 223 3.62 -0.78 13.34
CA LEU A 223 2.20 -0.48 13.12
C LEU A 223 1.44 -1.80 12.96
N VAL A 224 0.41 -2.04 13.78
CA VAL A 224 -0.34 -3.29 13.77
C VAL A 224 -1.77 -3.01 13.34
N GLY A 225 -2.02 -3.24 12.06
CA GLY A 225 -3.28 -2.97 11.41
C GLY A 225 -3.07 -2.66 9.94
N ASP A 226 -3.99 -3.14 9.12
CA ASP A 226 -4.06 -2.79 7.71
C ASP A 226 -4.61 -1.36 7.50
N GLY A 227 -4.42 -0.83 6.31
CA GLY A 227 -4.84 0.52 5.92
C GLY A 227 -5.30 0.59 4.47
N SER A 228 -6.19 1.53 4.16
CA SER A 228 -6.66 1.77 2.79
C SER A 228 -6.65 3.25 2.46
N SER A 229 -6.38 3.59 1.19
CA SER A 229 -6.58 4.94 0.67
C SER A 229 -8.05 5.31 0.44
N ASP A 230 -8.97 4.35 0.59
CA ASP A 230 -10.41 4.55 0.45
C ASP A 230 -11.19 3.98 1.65
N PRO A 231 -11.01 4.56 2.86
CA PRO A 231 -11.62 4.03 4.08
C PRO A 231 -13.15 4.10 4.11
N PHE A 232 -13.77 4.87 3.20
CA PHE A 232 -15.21 5.02 3.07
C PHE A 232 -15.82 4.26 1.89
N ASP A 233 -15.01 3.46 1.17
CA ASP A 233 -15.43 2.63 0.03
C ASP A 233 -16.10 3.43 -1.10
N TYR A 234 -15.61 4.65 -1.39
CA TYR A 234 -16.10 5.47 -2.49
C TYR A 234 -15.84 4.83 -3.86
N THR A 235 -14.83 3.96 -3.96
CA THR A 235 -14.48 3.21 -5.16
C THR A 235 -15.23 1.88 -5.30
N ASN A 236 -16.12 1.55 -4.35
CA ASN A 236 -16.95 0.33 -4.34
C ASN A 236 -16.12 -0.95 -4.56
N ARG A 237 -15.02 -1.07 -3.81
CA ARG A 237 -14.13 -2.24 -3.78
C ARG A 237 -14.45 -3.15 -2.60
N GLY A 238 -15.33 -2.71 -1.70
CA GLY A 238 -15.97 -3.52 -0.68
C GLY A 238 -15.23 -3.55 0.65
N ALA A 239 -15.92 -4.08 1.66
CA ALA A 239 -15.53 -4.07 3.08
C ALA A 239 -14.23 -4.82 3.44
N LYS A 240 -13.57 -5.46 2.48
CA LYS A 240 -12.27 -6.13 2.72
C LYS A 240 -11.10 -5.15 2.80
N ASN A 241 -11.29 -3.91 2.34
CA ASN A 241 -10.29 -2.83 2.42
C ASN A 241 -10.40 -2.16 3.80
N VAL A 242 -9.98 -2.89 4.84
CA VAL A 242 -10.09 -2.43 6.23
C VAL A 242 -9.08 -1.33 6.51
N ASN A 243 -9.48 -0.31 7.27
CA ASN A 243 -8.61 0.77 7.68
C ASN A 243 -8.48 0.82 9.21
N LEU A 244 -7.59 -0.02 9.77
CA LEU A 244 -7.31 -0.05 11.22
C LEU A 244 -6.26 1.02 11.61
N ILE A 245 -5.23 1.17 10.76
CA ILE A 245 -4.24 2.24 10.87
C ILE A 245 -4.04 2.79 9.46
N PRO A 246 -4.34 4.08 9.20
CA PRO A 246 -4.26 4.63 7.86
C PRO A 246 -2.84 4.48 7.28
N PRO A 247 -2.70 4.39 5.96
CA PRO A 247 -1.42 4.66 5.31
C PRO A 247 -1.07 6.14 5.48
N TYR A 248 0.23 6.48 5.56
CA TYR A 248 0.65 7.87 5.41
C TYR A 248 0.66 8.21 3.92
N LEU A 249 -0.44 8.72 3.37
CA LEU A 249 -0.50 9.10 1.96
C LEU A 249 0.27 10.40 1.71
N ALA A 250 1.15 10.39 0.72
CA ALA A 250 1.93 11.56 0.33
C ALA A 250 2.25 11.55 -1.17
N MET A 251 2.42 12.75 -1.75
CA MET A 251 2.84 12.97 -3.15
C MET A 251 4.35 12.70 -3.32
N VAL A 252 4.76 11.45 -3.11
CA VAL A 252 6.18 11.03 -3.09
C VAL A 252 6.58 10.20 -4.30
N ASP A 253 5.62 9.81 -5.14
CA ASP A 253 5.86 9.04 -6.36
C ASP A 253 5.76 9.96 -7.61
N PRO A 254 6.82 10.09 -8.42
CA PRO A 254 6.82 10.96 -9.60
C PRO A 254 5.81 10.58 -10.70
N TRP A 255 5.35 9.32 -10.74
CA TRP A 255 4.48 8.80 -11.79
C TRP A 255 3.08 8.51 -11.28
N LEU A 256 2.95 7.94 -10.09
CA LEU A 256 1.68 7.63 -9.44
C LEU A 256 1.10 8.85 -8.69
N GLY A 257 1.97 9.77 -8.25
CA GLY A 257 1.60 10.88 -7.39
C GLY A 257 1.50 10.44 -5.93
N GLU A 258 0.27 10.26 -5.45
CA GLU A 258 0.00 9.92 -4.06
C GLU A 258 0.11 8.41 -3.81
N THR A 259 0.91 8.01 -2.82
CA THR A 259 1.05 6.62 -2.38
C THR A 259 1.36 6.53 -0.89
N ALA A 260 1.32 5.32 -0.32
CA ALA A 260 1.66 5.11 1.09
C ALA A 260 3.16 5.29 1.32
N CYS A 261 3.53 6.41 1.96
CA CYS A 261 4.87 6.68 2.44
C CYS A 261 5.03 6.16 3.87
N GLU A 262 5.22 4.85 4.06
CA GLU A 262 5.35 4.31 5.42
C GLU A 262 6.54 4.91 6.16
N THR A 263 7.67 5.14 5.49
CA THR A 263 8.84 5.82 6.07
C THR A 263 8.53 7.22 6.59
N CYS A 264 7.51 7.90 6.07
CA CYS A 264 7.08 9.22 6.56
C CYS A 264 6.59 9.19 8.02
N TYR A 265 6.13 8.04 8.54
CA TYR A 265 5.86 7.91 9.99
C TYR A 265 7.13 8.02 10.84
N ALA A 266 8.27 7.61 10.29
CA ALA A 266 9.55 7.49 10.98
C ALA A 266 10.58 8.57 10.61
N GLN A 267 10.26 9.46 9.66
CA GLN A 267 11.02 10.67 9.34
C GLN A 267 10.60 11.78 10.30
N LEU A 268 11.30 11.89 11.42
CA LEU A 268 10.90 12.67 12.58
C LEU A 268 11.52 14.06 12.59
N ASN A 269 12.46 14.38 11.69
CA ASN A 269 13.02 15.72 11.59
C ASN A 269 12.09 16.68 10.82
N GLY A 270 11.96 17.91 11.31
CA GLY A 270 11.17 18.96 10.68
C GLY A 270 9.64 18.77 10.74
N GLU A 271 8.92 19.72 10.18
CA GLU A 271 7.45 19.72 10.16
C GLU A 271 6.90 18.73 9.12
N ASN A 272 7.46 18.75 7.92
CA ASN A 272 7.04 17.88 6.82
C ASN A 272 7.98 16.66 6.72
N PRO A 273 7.48 15.41 6.83
CA PRO A 273 8.35 14.25 6.73
C PRO A 273 9.11 14.19 5.42
N THR A 274 8.56 14.66 4.29
CA THR A 274 9.25 14.54 2.99
C THR A 274 10.51 15.41 2.86
N ASP A 275 10.71 16.35 3.78
CA ASP A 275 11.93 17.17 3.85
C ASP A 275 13.08 16.41 4.54
N ASP A 276 12.75 15.39 5.32
CA ASP A 276 13.67 14.43 5.93
C ASP A 276 13.72 13.16 5.09
N ARG A 277 14.89 12.82 4.55
CA ARG A 277 15.03 11.75 3.56
C ARG A 277 15.26 10.37 4.16
N LEU A 278 15.57 10.28 5.45
CA LEU A 278 15.90 9.02 6.09
C LEU A 278 15.05 8.81 7.34
N PRO A 279 14.47 7.62 7.55
CA PRO A 279 13.83 7.27 8.80
C PRO A 279 14.80 7.39 9.99
N ASP A 280 14.37 8.08 11.06
CA ASP A 280 15.10 8.17 12.34
C ASP A 280 14.91 6.92 13.21
N VAL A 281 13.81 6.20 13.01
CA VAL A 281 13.47 4.96 13.71
C VAL A 281 13.18 3.83 12.73
N TRP A 282 13.46 2.59 13.11
CA TRP A 282 13.07 1.44 12.29
C TRP A 282 11.57 1.29 12.32
N LEU A 283 10.95 1.14 11.15
CA LEU A 283 9.51 0.97 11.02
C LEU A 283 9.18 -0.32 10.29
N GLY A 284 8.16 -1.03 10.78
CA GLY A 284 7.47 -2.06 10.02
C GLY A 284 5.97 -2.05 10.27
N ARG A 285 5.23 -2.75 9.42
CA ARG A 285 3.77 -2.90 9.51
C ARG A 285 3.38 -4.37 9.54
N LEU A 286 2.48 -4.74 10.45
CA LEU A 286 1.73 -5.99 10.40
C LEU A 286 0.34 -5.67 9.82
N PRO A 287 0.10 -5.87 8.50
CA PRO A 287 -1.12 -5.42 7.80
C PRO A 287 -2.29 -6.38 8.03
N VAL A 288 -2.61 -6.64 9.29
CA VAL A 288 -3.68 -7.54 9.71
C VAL A 288 -5.01 -6.79 9.74
N LYS A 289 -6.08 -7.49 9.39
CA LYS A 289 -7.45 -6.96 9.38
C LYS A 289 -8.26 -7.44 10.59
N SER A 290 -7.75 -8.40 11.36
CA SER A 290 -8.43 -8.96 12.52
C SER A 290 -7.47 -9.53 13.57
N ALA A 291 -7.99 -9.77 14.78
CA ALA A 291 -7.25 -10.45 15.84
C ALA A 291 -6.84 -11.89 15.46
N ALA A 292 -7.64 -12.59 14.65
CA ALA A 292 -7.34 -13.95 14.21
C ALA A 292 -6.16 -13.98 13.24
N GLU A 293 -6.14 -13.09 12.25
CA GLU A 293 -4.99 -12.93 11.34
C GLU A 293 -3.71 -12.57 12.12
N LEU A 294 -3.84 -11.70 13.13
CA LEU A 294 -2.73 -11.31 13.98
C LEU A 294 -2.19 -12.46 14.82
N GLN A 295 -3.06 -13.30 15.40
CA GLN A 295 -2.63 -14.49 16.15
C GLN A 295 -1.81 -15.43 15.25
N THR A 296 -2.27 -15.66 14.02
CA THR A 296 -1.54 -16.50 13.05
C THR A 296 -0.20 -15.89 12.69
N LEU A 297 -0.14 -14.58 12.40
CA LEU A 297 1.11 -13.91 12.04
C LEU A 297 2.10 -13.85 13.22
N VAL A 298 1.63 -13.59 14.44
CA VAL A 298 2.45 -13.62 15.66
C VAL A 298 3.01 -15.01 15.91
N ALA A 299 2.18 -16.05 15.82
CA ALA A 299 2.66 -17.43 15.98
C ALA A 299 3.72 -17.78 14.92
N LYS A 300 3.55 -17.28 13.69
CA LYS A 300 4.50 -17.46 12.60
C LYS A 300 5.85 -16.78 12.88
N ILE A 301 5.85 -15.54 13.34
CA ILE A 301 7.08 -14.80 13.72
C ILE A 301 7.80 -15.52 14.87
N ILE A 302 7.07 -15.89 15.93
CA ILE A 302 7.64 -16.60 17.09
C ILE A 302 8.23 -17.94 16.66
N GLY A 303 7.52 -18.72 15.84
CA GLY A 303 7.99 -20.00 15.32
C GLY A 303 9.28 -19.84 14.51
N TYR A 304 9.35 -18.84 13.62
CA TYR A 304 10.55 -18.53 12.86
C TYR A 304 11.75 -18.17 13.74
N GLU A 305 11.55 -17.33 14.76
CA GLU A 305 12.65 -16.84 15.61
C GLU A 305 13.13 -17.88 16.63
N THR A 306 12.23 -18.70 17.13
CA THR A 306 12.55 -19.74 18.13
C THR A 306 12.95 -21.08 17.51
N ALA A 307 12.78 -21.23 16.19
CA ALA A 307 13.15 -22.47 15.49
C ALA A 307 14.65 -22.79 15.66
N PRO A 308 15.01 -24.06 15.91
CA PRO A 308 16.39 -24.49 16.13
C PRO A 308 17.36 -24.03 15.04
N ILE A 309 18.60 -23.75 15.44
CA ILE A 309 19.71 -23.50 14.52
C ILE A 309 20.05 -24.81 13.78
N GLY A 310 20.48 -24.74 12.52
CA GLY A 310 20.93 -25.93 11.77
C GLY A 310 20.05 -26.36 10.59
N SER A 311 19.04 -25.59 10.22
CA SER A 311 18.16 -25.96 9.10
C SER A 311 18.80 -25.59 7.75
N ALA A 312 18.99 -26.58 6.87
CA ALA A 312 19.67 -26.40 5.56
C ALA A 312 19.06 -25.29 4.68
N TRP A 313 17.74 -25.05 4.78
CA TRP A 313 17.07 -23.99 4.03
C TRP A 313 17.55 -22.58 4.40
N ARG A 314 18.12 -22.38 5.60
CA ARG A 314 18.70 -21.09 6.02
C ARG A 314 20.05 -20.79 5.35
N GLY A 315 20.67 -21.76 4.68
CA GLY A 315 21.86 -21.56 3.85
C GLY A 315 21.56 -21.33 2.38
N ARG A 316 20.28 -21.23 2.03
CA ARG A 316 19.83 -21.07 0.65
C ARG A 316 19.20 -19.70 0.45
N MET A 317 19.46 -19.10 -0.71
CA MET A 317 18.74 -17.93 -1.22
C MET A 317 18.16 -18.25 -2.59
N LEU A 318 16.92 -17.83 -2.82
CA LEU A 318 16.22 -17.96 -4.11
C LEU A 318 16.17 -16.60 -4.78
N TYR A 319 16.67 -16.53 -6.00
CA TYR A 319 16.64 -15.35 -6.84
C TYR A 319 15.71 -15.58 -8.04
N LEU A 320 14.74 -14.69 -8.19
CA LEU A 320 13.72 -14.71 -9.22
C LEU A 320 13.89 -13.47 -10.11
N ALA A 321 13.85 -13.64 -11.43
CA ALA A 321 13.98 -12.53 -12.37
C ALA A 321 12.95 -12.60 -13.48
N ASP A 322 12.41 -11.45 -13.84
CA ASP A 322 11.63 -11.24 -15.05
C ASP A 322 12.52 -11.18 -16.30
N ASP A 323 11.92 -11.17 -17.49
CA ASP A 323 12.66 -11.09 -18.75
C ASP A 323 13.20 -9.68 -19.03
N ALA A 324 14.21 -9.59 -19.90
CA ALA A 324 14.82 -8.30 -20.24
C ALA A 324 13.95 -7.50 -21.23
N ASP A 325 13.78 -6.22 -20.97
CA ASP A 325 12.96 -5.30 -21.78
C ASP A 325 13.59 -3.88 -21.85
N SER A 326 12.79 -2.88 -22.24
CA SER A 326 13.21 -1.47 -22.25
C SER A 326 13.52 -0.88 -20.87
N SER A 327 13.03 -1.52 -19.81
CA SER A 327 13.21 -1.12 -18.41
C SER A 327 14.50 -1.70 -17.81
N GLY A 328 15.08 -2.72 -18.45
CA GLY A 328 16.42 -3.22 -18.19
C GLY A 328 16.55 -4.72 -18.38
N ASN A 329 17.71 -5.26 -17.99
CA ASN A 329 17.95 -6.69 -17.96
C ASN A 329 17.92 -7.18 -16.51
N PHE A 330 16.74 -7.62 -16.06
CA PHE A 330 16.54 -8.04 -14.67
C PHE A 330 17.39 -9.26 -14.29
N ALA A 331 17.60 -10.21 -15.21
CA ALA A 331 18.49 -11.35 -14.95
C ALA A 331 19.94 -10.89 -14.67
N ALA A 332 20.47 -9.92 -15.44
CA ALA A 332 21.81 -9.38 -15.19
C ALA A 332 21.90 -8.59 -13.88
N GLN A 333 20.87 -7.80 -13.54
CA GLN A 333 20.78 -7.12 -12.24
C GLN A 333 20.72 -8.12 -11.07
N THR A 334 20.00 -9.21 -11.27
CA THR A 334 19.88 -10.29 -10.29
C THR A 334 21.23 -10.97 -10.05
N GLU A 335 22.00 -11.26 -11.10
CA GLU A 335 23.36 -11.81 -10.96
C GLU A 335 24.32 -10.84 -10.24
N ALA A 336 24.15 -9.53 -10.41
CA ALA A 336 24.92 -8.54 -9.65
C ALA A 336 24.61 -8.59 -8.14
N SER A 337 23.35 -8.83 -7.76
CA SER A 337 22.98 -9.06 -6.36
C SER A 337 23.50 -10.40 -5.82
N ILE A 338 23.49 -11.45 -6.64
CA ILE A 338 24.09 -12.74 -6.30
C ILE A 338 25.59 -12.61 -6.04
N ALA A 339 26.30 -11.76 -6.79
CA ALA A 339 27.73 -11.51 -6.59
C ALA A 339 28.08 -10.86 -5.23
N LEU A 340 27.09 -10.28 -4.53
CA LEU A 340 27.26 -9.79 -3.15
C LEU A 340 27.23 -10.93 -2.11
N GLN A 341 26.77 -12.12 -2.50
CA GLN A 341 26.61 -13.23 -1.58
C GLN A 341 27.91 -14.03 -1.42
N PRO A 342 28.26 -14.44 -0.19
CA PRO A 342 29.40 -15.31 0.04
C PRO A 342 29.28 -16.64 -0.72
N PRO A 343 30.38 -17.24 -1.22
CA PRO A 343 30.35 -18.48 -1.99
C PRO A 343 29.76 -19.71 -1.27
N MET A 344 29.57 -19.61 0.05
CA MET A 344 28.98 -20.65 0.90
C MET A 344 27.44 -20.64 0.94
N ILE A 345 26.81 -19.64 0.34
CA ILE A 345 25.36 -19.58 0.20
C ILE A 345 24.94 -20.38 -1.03
N GLN A 346 23.98 -21.28 -0.85
CA GLN A 346 23.36 -21.99 -1.97
C GLN A 346 22.42 -21.05 -2.72
N ILE A 347 22.74 -20.77 -3.98
CA ILE A 347 21.94 -19.88 -4.83
C ILE A 347 21.07 -20.70 -5.78
N ASP A 348 19.76 -20.53 -5.65
CA ASP A 348 18.79 -21.04 -6.61
C ASP A 348 18.28 -19.90 -7.51
N ARG A 349 18.19 -20.17 -8.81
CA ARG A 349 17.79 -19.20 -9.84
C ARG A 349 16.53 -19.66 -10.54
N VAL A 350 15.60 -18.74 -10.74
CA VAL A 350 14.43 -18.92 -11.62
C VAL A 350 14.27 -17.61 -12.41
N PHE A 351 14.87 -17.56 -13.60
CA PHE A 351 14.86 -16.37 -14.45
C PHE A 351 13.97 -16.65 -15.66
N PHE A 352 12.91 -15.87 -15.83
CA PHE A 352 12.08 -15.93 -17.03
C PHE A 352 12.79 -15.24 -18.21
N GLY A 353 12.60 -15.78 -19.41
CA GLY A 353 13.13 -15.21 -20.64
C GLY A 353 13.85 -16.21 -21.55
N ASN A 354 14.38 -15.71 -22.66
CA ASN A 354 14.97 -16.52 -23.73
C ASN A 354 16.51 -16.59 -23.70
N GLY A 355 17.15 -15.98 -22.69
CA GLY A 355 18.60 -15.99 -22.54
C GLY A 355 19.17 -17.33 -22.06
N ALA A 356 20.50 -17.47 -22.09
CA ALA A 356 21.18 -18.65 -21.59
C ALA A 356 20.88 -18.88 -20.09
N GLY A 357 20.42 -20.08 -19.74
CA GLY A 357 20.05 -20.42 -18.36
C GLY A 357 18.71 -19.87 -17.89
N GLN A 358 17.97 -19.16 -18.76
CA GLN A 358 16.62 -18.68 -18.47
C GLN A 358 15.56 -19.70 -18.90
N ILE A 359 14.35 -19.54 -18.39
CA ILE A 359 13.20 -20.40 -18.63
C ILE A 359 12.25 -19.64 -19.57
N PRO A 360 12.13 -20.06 -20.85
CA PRO A 360 11.36 -19.32 -21.84
C PRO A 360 9.85 -19.55 -21.74
N SER A 361 9.42 -20.55 -20.95
CA SER A 361 8.01 -20.87 -20.76
C SER A 361 7.49 -20.31 -19.44
N ALA A 362 6.43 -19.51 -19.50
CA ALA A 362 5.70 -18.96 -18.36
C ALA A 362 5.25 -20.06 -17.39
N ALA A 363 4.62 -21.12 -17.92
CA ALA A 363 4.15 -22.25 -17.12
C ALA A 363 5.32 -22.96 -16.41
N ALA A 364 6.44 -23.19 -17.10
CA ALA A 364 7.62 -23.81 -16.52
C ALA A 364 8.30 -22.91 -15.47
N ALA A 365 8.37 -21.60 -15.73
CA ALA A 365 8.95 -20.61 -14.83
C ALA A 365 8.10 -20.48 -13.55
N ARG A 366 6.77 -20.37 -13.68
CA ARG A 366 5.82 -20.39 -12.56
C ARG A 366 5.93 -21.68 -11.74
N ALA A 367 5.96 -22.84 -12.40
CA ALA A 367 6.13 -24.12 -11.71
C ALA A 367 7.46 -24.20 -10.95
N ALA A 368 8.55 -23.70 -11.55
CA ALA A 368 9.85 -23.59 -10.90
C ALA A 368 9.82 -22.62 -9.71
N THR A 369 9.16 -21.46 -9.83
CA THR A 369 8.94 -20.51 -8.73
C THR A 369 8.27 -21.20 -7.55
N LEU A 370 7.13 -21.85 -7.76
CA LEU A 370 6.37 -22.51 -6.70
C LEU A 370 7.15 -23.64 -6.04
N ALA A 371 7.82 -24.48 -6.84
CA ALA A 371 8.61 -25.59 -6.33
C ALA A 371 9.82 -25.10 -5.51
N ARG A 372 10.55 -24.09 -6.02
CA ARG A 372 11.72 -23.55 -5.34
C ARG A 372 11.32 -22.79 -4.08
N PHE A 373 10.30 -21.95 -4.13
CA PHE A 373 9.80 -21.25 -2.94
C PHE A 373 9.37 -22.25 -1.87
N SER A 374 8.61 -23.29 -2.24
CA SER A 374 8.14 -24.35 -1.33
C SER A 374 9.25 -25.17 -0.65
N HIS A 375 10.42 -25.28 -1.29
CA HIS A 375 11.58 -25.94 -0.68
C HIS A 375 12.18 -25.14 0.50
N GLY A 376 11.88 -23.84 0.58
CA GLY A 376 12.39 -22.94 1.61
C GLY A 376 13.73 -22.29 1.24
N ALA A 377 13.90 -21.04 1.66
CA ALA A 377 15.11 -20.25 1.53
C ALA A 377 15.15 -19.21 2.66
N ALA A 378 16.33 -18.76 3.07
CA ALA A 378 16.45 -17.66 4.02
C ALA A 378 15.98 -16.33 3.41
N VAL A 379 16.30 -16.13 2.13
CA VAL A 379 15.92 -14.97 1.34
C VAL A 379 15.29 -15.42 0.03
N VAL A 380 14.19 -14.77 -0.35
CA VAL A 380 13.66 -14.79 -1.71
C VAL A 380 13.75 -13.37 -2.26
N ALA A 381 14.54 -13.15 -3.30
CA ALA A 381 14.66 -11.83 -3.93
C ALA A 381 14.07 -11.89 -5.34
N TYR A 382 13.12 -11.02 -5.63
CA TYR A 382 12.49 -10.90 -6.94
C TYR A 382 12.88 -9.58 -7.61
N PHE A 383 13.35 -9.65 -8.86
CA PHE A 383 13.71 -8.50 -9.70
C PHE A 383 12.87 -8.52 -10.96
N GLY A 384 12.09 -7.47 -11.21
CA GLY A 384 11.23 -7.45 -12.40
C GLY A 384 10.07 -6.49 -12.31
N HIS A 385 9.13 -6.63 -13.25
CA HIS A 385 7.87 -5.91 -13.21
C HIS A 385 6.88 -6.55 -12.25
N ALA A 386 6.01 -5.76 -11.65
CA ALA A 386 4.92 -6.29 -10.86
C ALA A 386 3.69 -5.41 -10.94
N HIS A 387 2.61 -6.03 -10.48
CA HIS A 387 1.36 -5.39 -10.13
C HIS A 387 1.08 -5.74 -8.67
N GLN A 388 0.11 -5.06 -8.03
CA GLN A 388 -0.35 -5.35 -6.67
C GLN A 388 -0.72 -6.83 -6.46
N GLN A 389 -0.96 -7.60 -7.53
CA GLN A 389 -1.47 -8.98 -7.46
C GLN A 389 -0.46 -10.04 -7.95
N GLN A 390 0.62 -9.65 -8.63
CA GLN A 390 1.56 -10.61 -9.24
C GLN A 390 2.95 -10.04 -9.51
N TRP A 391 3.90 -10.96 -9.62
CA TRP A 391 5.24 -10.77 -10.15
C TRP A 391 5.31 -11.21 -11.61
N ALA A 392 5.89 -10.36 -12.45
CA ALA A 392 6.01 -10.45 -13.90
C ALA A 392 4.68 -10.46 -14.66
N VAL A 393 4.72 -9.93 -15.89
CA VAL A 393 3.76 -10.29 -16.94
C VAL A 393 4.56 -11.04 -17.99
N THR A 394 4.47 -12.37 -17.96
CA THR A 394 5.31 -13.27 -18.76
C THR A 394 4.74 -13.41 -20.19
N GLU A 395 4.37 -14.62 -20.61
CA GLU A 395 3.75 -14.83 -21.93
C GLU A 395 2.28 -14.41 -21.92
N LEU A 396 1.93 -13.32 -22.60
CA LEU A 396 0.54 -12.81 -22.65
C LEU A 396 -0.50 -13.84 -23.15
N SER A 397 -0.08 -14.84 -23.93
CA SER A 397 -0.93 -15.92 -24.41
C SER A 397 -1.09 -17.07 -23.42
N ALA A 398 -0.27 -17.13 -22.36
CA ALA A 398 -0.39 -18.16 -21.34
C ALA A 398 -1.59 -17.87 -20.42
N PRO A 399 -2.33 -18.91 -19.99
CA PRO A 399 -3.44 -18.74 -19.04
C PRO A 399 -2.97 -18.18 -17.69
N GLU A 400 -1.83 -18.67 -17.20
CA GLU A 400 -1.10 -18.08 -16.07
C GLU A 400 0.13 -17.34 -16.58
N ASN A 401 -0.02 -16.05 -16.87
CA ASN A 401 1.03 -15.20 -17.44
C ASN A 401 1.84 -14.44 -16.37
N TRP A 402 2.21 -15.10 -15.28
CA TRP A 402 2.97 -14.52 -14.16
C TRP A 402 3.97 -15.53 -13.58
N LEU A 403 5.00 -15.03 -12.89
CA LEU A 403 5.92 -15.87 -12.11
C LEU A 403 5.31 -16.31 -10.78
N LEU A 404 4.57 -15.41 -10.14
CA LEU A 404 3.82 -15.67 -8.92
C LEU A 404 2.64 -14.70 -8.83
N HIS A 405 1.42 -15.20 -8.66
CA HIS A 405 0.23 -14.38 -8.39
C HIS A 405 -0.31 -14.66 -6.99
N ARG A 406 -1.07 -13.73 -6.39
CA ARG A 406 -1.55 -13.91 -5.00
C ARG A 406 -2.37 -15.19 -4.81
N SER A 407 -3.05 -15.66 -5.86
CA SER A 407 -3.84 -16.90 -5.87
C SER A 407 -2.98 -18.15 -5.83
N ASP A 408 -1.69 -18.02 -6.09
CA ASP A 408 -0.73 -19.12 -6.02
C ASP A 408 -0.15 -19.28 -4.62
N VAL A 409 -0.18 -18.22 -3.79
CA VAL A 409 0.37 -18.24 -2.44
C VAL A 409 -0.20 -19.36 -1.56
N PRO A 410 -1.52 -19.68 -1.60
CA PRO A 410 -2.06 -20.83 -0.87
C PRO A 410 -1.50 -22.19 -1.32
N GLN A 411 -0.85 -22.29 -2.48
CA GLN A 411 -0.23 -23.50 -3.01
C GLN A 411 1.20 -23.69 -2.52
N LEU A 412 1.78 -22.68 -1.85
CA LEU A 412 3.12 -22.79 -1.26
C LEU A 412 3.11 -23.79 -0.10
N THR A 413 4.13 -24.65 -0.05
CA THR A 413 4.25 -25.72 0.94
C THR A 413 5.53 -25.61 1.78
N ASN A 414 6.06 -24.40 1.91
CA ASN A 414 7.27 -24.17 2.69
C ASN A 414 7.06 -24.27 4.21
N GLY A 415 5.82 -24.24 4.72
CA GLY A 415 5.54 -24.37 6.15
C GLY A 415 6.39 -23.41 6.99
N ASP A 416 7.09 -23.91 8.00
CA ASP A 416 7.96 -23.09 8.87
C ASP A 416 9.27 -22.61 8.22
N ARG A 417 9.53 -22.98 6.95
CA ARG A 417 10.71 -22.53 6.18
C ARG A 417 10.42 -21.18 5.52
N LEU A 418 10.34 -20.15 6.34
CA LEU A 418 9.83 -18.84 5.96
C LEU A 418 10.96 -17.88 5.54
N PRO A 419 11.06 -17.49 4.26
CA PRO A 419 12.01 -16.49 3.82
C PRO A 419 11.64 -15.08 4.30
N VAL A 420 12.66 -14.24 4.35
CA VAL A 420 12.50 -12.79 4.15
C VAL A 420 12.43 -12.55 2.63
N VAL A 421 11.38 -11.87 2.17
CA VAL A 421 11.20 -11.56 0.75
C VAL A 421 11.68 -10.14 0.46
N LEU A 422 12.50 -9.98 -0.57
CA LEU A 422 12.89 -8.68 -1.13
C LEU A 422 12.19 -8.52 -2.47
N SER A 423 11.17 -7.67 -2.52
CA SER A 423 10.41 -7.38 -3.73
C SER A 423 11.03 -6.17 -4.44
N LEU A 424 12.03 -6.40 -5.30
CA LEU A 424 12.78 -5.36 -6.02
C LEU A 424 12.07 -5.00 -7.33
N THR A 425 10.87 -4.47 -7.17
CA THR A 425 9.86 -4.32 -8.23
C THR A 425 8.99 -3.06 -8.00
N CYS A 426 7.77 -3.00 -8.55
CA CYS A 426 6.79 -1.93 -8.32
C CYS A 426 5.51 -2.46 -7.65
N LEU A 427 4.85 -1.66 -6.81
CA LEU A 427 3.48 -1.83 -6.30
C LEU A 427 3.14 -3.13 -5.52
N SER A 428 4.06 -4.08 -5.37
CA SER A 428 3.76 -5.40 -4.80
C SER A 428 3.34 -5.35 -3.33
N SER A 429 3.76 -4.30 -2.60
CA SER A 429 3.41 -3.98 -1.22
C SER A 429 2.46 -2.78 -1.12
N ALA A 430 1.76 -2.39 -2.19
CA ALA A 430 0.79 -1.28 -2.18
C ALA A 430 -0.51 -1.64 -1.42
N PHE A 431 -0.39 -1.99 -0.14
CA PHE A 431 -1.48 -2.44 0.74
C PHE A 431 -2.62 -1.40 0.82
N GLN A 432 -2.28 -0.11 0.66
CA GLN A 432 -3.25 0.97 0.64
C GLN A 432 -4.24 0.90 -0.52
N TRP A 433 -3.87 0.22 -1.62
CA TRP A 433 -4.64 0.22 -2.85
C TRP A 433 -5.97 -0.55 -2.71
N PRO A 434 -7.14 0.09 -2.89
CA PRO A 434 -8.43 -0.57 -2.77
C PRO A 434 -8.61 -1.65 -3.83
N SER A 435 -8.95 -2.87 -3.41
CA SER A 435 -9.16 -4.00 -4.31
C SER A 435 -10.33 -4.88 -3.86
N TYR A 436 -10.93 -5.63 -4.79
CA TYR A 436 -12.02 -6.57 -4.46
C TYR A 436 -11.63 -7.68 -3.49
N VAL A 437 -10.33 -7.93 -3.38
CA VAL A 437 -9.76 -8.97 -2.52
C VAL A 437 -9.22 -8.38 -1.22
N GLY A 438 -9.01 -7.06 -1.15
CA GLY A 438 -8.46 -6.33 -0.02
C GLY A 438 -7.03 -6.74 0.33
N MET A 439 -6.22 -7.21 -0.64
CA MET A 439 -4.89 -7.73 -0.35
C MET A 439 -3.99 -7.73 -1.57
N THR A 440 -2.73 -7.35 -1.38
CA THR A 440 -1.64 -7.44 -2.35
C THR A 440 -0.96 -8.82 -2.37
N ILE A 441 -0.05 -9.05 -3.33
CA ILE A 441 0.80 -10.25 -3.35
C ILE A 441 1.72 -10.32 -2.13
N ASP A 442 2.30 -9.20 -1.69
CA ASP A 442 3.22 -9.20 -0.57
C ASP A 442 2.49 -9.39 0.77
N GLU A 443 1.28 -8.82 0.94
CA GLU A 443 0.41 -9.15 2.07
C GLU A 443 -0.01 -10.63 2.03
N ALA A 444 -0.35 -11.18 0.87
CA ALA A 444 -0.71 -12.60 0.75
C ALA A 444 0.43 -13.51 1.19
N LEU A 445 1.67 -13.21 0.78
CA LEU A 445 2.86 -13.91 1.23
C LEU A 445 3.05 -13.81 2.75
N LEU A 446 2.90 -12.60 3.32
CA LEU A 446 3.06 -12.37 4.75
C LEU A 446 1.93 -12.98 5.59
N LEU A 447 0.70 -13.04 5.09
CA LEU A 447 -0.48 -13.51 5.85
C LEU A 447 -0.84 -14.97 5.57
N SER A 448 -0.10 -15.65 4.67
CA SER A 448 -0.30 -17.07 4.41
C SER A 448 -0.13 -17.92 5.68
N GLU A 449 -1.14 -18.73 6.00
CA GLU A 449 -1.19 -19.60 7.18
C GLU A 449 -0.31 -20.86 7.01
N LYS A 450 -0.04 -21.28 5.77
CA LYS A 450 0.64 -22.54 5.45
C LYS A 450 2.04 -22.34 4.83
N GLY A 451 2.68 -21.22 5.16
CA GLY A 451 3.99 -20.86 4.65
C GLY A 451 4.04 -19.39 4.23
N GLY A 452 4.45 -19.13 2.99
CA GLY A 452 4.68 -17.77 2.52
C GLY A 452 5.95 -17.19 3.13
N ALA A 453 5.91 -15.96 3.64
CA ALA A 453 7.07 -15.25 4.17
C ALA A 453 6.95 -14.95 5.66
N VAL A 454 8.08 -14.68 6.33
CA VAL A 454 8.11 -14.12 7.70
C VAL A 454 8.07 -12.59 7.67
N ALA A 455 8.61 -11.99 6.60
CA ALA A 455 8.60 -10.55 6.33
C ALA A 455 8.77 -10.31 4.83
N VAL A 456 8.27 -9.17 4.35
CA VAL A 456 8.45 -8.70 2.98
C VAL A 456 8.91 -7.24 3.02
N TRP A 457 9.99 -6.92 2.31
CA TRP A 457 10.39 -5.53 2.07
C TRP A 457 10.13 -5.20 0.61
N GLY A 458 9.19 -4.30 0.37
CA GLY A 458 8.68 -4.05 -0.97
C GLY A 458 8.05 -2.68 -1.16
N PRO A 459 7.76 -2.33 -2.42
CA PRO A 459 7.27 -1.03 -2.83
C PRO A 459 5.75 -0.85 -2.63
N THR A 460 5.34 0.29 -2.10
CA THR A 460 3.96 0.78 -2.11
C THR A 460 3.62 1.58 -3.38
N GLY A 461 4.64 2.07 -4.08
CA GLY A 461 4.54 2.87 -5.31
C GLY A 461 5.23 2.24 -6.51
N LEU A 462 5.39 3.04 -7.56
CA LEU A 462 6.28 2.77 -8.68
C LEU A 462 7.73 3.07 -8.28
N GLY A 463 8.67 2.58 -9.09
CA GLY A 463 10.08 2.77 -8.87
C GLY A 463 10.88 2.33 -10.08
N VAL A 464 12.19 2.61 -10.04
CA VAL A 464 13.12 2.23 -11.11
C VAL A 464 14.19 1.30 -10.55
N SER A 465 14.64 0.36 -11.39
CA SER A 465 15.53 -0.73 -10.96
C SER A 465 16.82 -0.26 -10.31
N TYR A 466 17.34 0.92 -10.68
CA TYR A 466 18.52 1.49 -10.05
C TYR A 466 18.31 1.79 -8.55
N GLY A 467 17.15 2.34 -8.17
CA GLY A 467 16.81 2.60 -6.76
C GLY A 467 16.74 1.30 -5.98
N HIS A 468 16.07 0.29 -6.54
CA HIS A 468 15.94 -1.04 -5.94
C HIS A 468 17.31 -1.72 -5.75
N ASP A 469 18.20 -1.59 -6.74
CA ASP A 469 19.56 -2.12 -6.67
C ASP A 469 20.39 -1.48 -5.55
N LYS A 470 20.25 -0.17 -5.33
CA LYS A 470 20.91 0.49 -4.19
C LYS A 470 20.36 0.06 -2.83
N LEU A 471 19.04 -0.09 -2.73
CA LEU A 471 18.42 -0.61 -1.52
C LEU A 471 18.95 -2.00 -1.15
N GLN A 472 18.97 -2.94 -2.10
CA GLN A 472 19.48 -4.30 -1.82
C GLN A 472 20.99 -4.33 -1.56
N GLN A 473 21.78 -3.46 -2.20
CA GLN A 473 23.22 -3.35 -1.91
C GLN A 473 23.48 -2.97 -0.45
N GLY A 474 22.80 -1.93 0.06
CA GLY A 474 22.94 -1.53 1.45
C GLY A 474 22.47 -2.61 2.42
N PHE A 475 21.36 -3.27 2.10
CA PHE A 475 20.81 -4.40 2.86
C PHE A 475 21.83 -5.54 2.99
N PHE A 476 22.36 -6.07 1.87
CA PHE A 476 23.28 -7.20 1.92
C PHE A 476 24.67 -6.83 2.41
N ARG A 477 25.17 -5.62 2.15
CA ARG A 477 26.45 -5.16 2.72
C ARG A 477 26.37 -5.03 4.24
N MET A 478 25.26 -4.54 4.77
CA MET A 478 25.04 -4.53 6.22
C MET A 478 24.92 -5.95 6.77
N PHE A 479 24.19 -6.82 6.06
CA PHE A 479 24.07 -8.22 6.45
C PHE A 479 25.42 -8.96 6.38
N TRP A 480 26.36 -8.61 5.52
CA TRP A 480 27.68 -9.25 5.43
C TRP A 480 28.82 -8.38 5.98
N SER A 481 28.50 -7.39 6.82
CA SER A 481 29.47 -6.43 7.39
C SER A 481 30.50 -7.08 8.31
N SER A 482 30.23 -8.28 8.84
CA SER A 482 31.25 -9.13 9.46
C SER A 482 31.39 -10.43 8.68
N SER A 483 32.62 -10.96 8.65
CA SER A 483 32.97 -12.11 7.83
C SER A 483 32.07 -13.32 8.13
N PRO A 484 31.46 -13.94 7.12
CA PRO A 484 30.63 -15.13 7.32
C PRO A 484 31.51 -16.33 7.71
N GLU A 485 31.05 -17.12 8.67
CA GLU A 485 31.71 -18.33 9.13
C GLU A 485 30.88 -19.57 8.78
N TYR A 486 31.55 -20.64 8.32
CA TYR A 486 30.88 -21.90 7.97
C TYR A 486 30.18 -22.50 9.20
N GLY A 487 28.89 -22.83 9.06
CA GLY A 487 28.12 -23.45 10.15
C GLY A 487 27.75 -22.51 11.31
N VAL A 488 28.00 -21.20 11.19
CA VAL A 488 27.55 -20.20 12.17
C VAL A 488 26.33 -19.49 11.61
N GLU A 489 25.23 -19.49 12.37
CA GLU A 489 24.04 -18.72 12.00
C GLU A 489 24.28 -17.25 12.30
N ARG A 490 24.00 -16.41 11.30
CA ARG A 490 23.96 -14.96 11.43
C ARG A 490 22.51 -14.51 11.55
N ALA A 491 22.25 -13.66 12.53
CA ALA A 491 20.96 -13.02 12.76
C ALA A 491 21.15 -11.50 12.83
N VAL A 492 20.44 -10.74 11.99
CA VAL A 492 20.46 -9.26 12.02
C VAL A 492 19.03 -8.73 11.91
N PRO A 493 18.55 -7.85 12.82
CA PRO A 493 17.21 -7.26 12.76
C PRO A 493 16.92 -6.62 11.40
N LEU A 494 15.72 -6.86 10.86
CA LEU A 494 15.32 -6.35 9.56
C LEU A 494 15.34 -4.82 9.50
N GLY A 495 14.97 -4.13 10.59
CA GLY A 495 15.04 -2.67 10.67
C GLY A 495 16.44 -2.12 10.41
N ALA A 496 17.48 -2.80 10.92
CA ALA A 496 18.87 -2.41 10.65
C ALA A 496 19.25 -2.61 9.18
N LEU A 497 18.73 -3.65 8.54
CA LEU A 497 19.03 -3.98 7.15
C LEU A 497 18.32 -3.03 6.17
N THR A 498 17.05 -2.71 6.41
CA THR A 498 16.29 -1.75 5.58
C THR A 498 16.84 -0.33 5.76
N ALA A 499 17.18 0.09 6.98
CA ALA A 499 17.84 1.37 7.24
C ALA A 499 19.19 1.50 6.50
N ALA A 500 19.99 0.42 6.45
CA ALA A 500 21.22 0.40 5.68
C ALA A 500 20.98 0.49 4.17
N GLY A 501 19.92 -0.14 3.66
CA GLY A 501 19.47 0.01 2.27
C GLY A 501 19.11 1.45 1.92
N PHE A 502 18.27 2.10 2.74
CA PHE A 502 17.93 3.51 2.56
C PHE A 502 19.16 4.41 2.60
N ARG A 503 20.10 4.16 3.52
CA ARG A 503 21.36 4.92 3.60
C ARG A 503 22.25 4.73 2.37
N GLU A 504 22.36 3.52 1.82
CA GLU A 504 23.13 3.28 0.58
C GLU A 504 22.53 4.05 -0.60
N LEU A 505 21.19 4.08 -0.74
CA LEU A 505 20.54 4.86 -1.79
C LEU A 505 20.74 6.37 -1.58
N PHE A 506 20.52 6.87 -0.37
CA PHE A 506 20.63 8.30 -0.05
C PHE A 506 22.06 8.82 -0.24
N THR A 507 23.07 8.06 0.17
CA THR A 507 24.48 8.49 0.11
C THR A 507 25.18 8.13 -1.20
N GLY A 508 24.73 7.07 -1.86
CA GLY A 508 25.39 6.49 -3.04
C GLY A 508 24.85 6.97 -4.38
N SER A 509 23.76 7.77 -4.41
CA SER A 509 23.20 8.29 -5.66
C SER A 509 22.35 9.55 -5.46
N ALA A 510 22.27 10.38 -6.51
CA ALA A 510 21.29 11.46 -6.61
C ALA A 510 20.01 11.03 -7.36
N CYS A 511 20.03 9.90 -8.07
CA CYS A 511 18.85 9.36 -8.75
C CYS A 511 17.93 8.65 -7.78
N CYS A 512 16.66 8.57 -8.19
CA CYS A 512 15.79 7.47 -7.80
C CYS A 512 15.44 7.50 -6.30
N GLN A 513 15.48 8.70 -5.71
CA GLN A 513 15.33 8.98 -4.29
C GLN A 513 13.88 8.82 -3.81
N GLU A 514 12.91 8.81 -4.71
CA GLU A 514 11.51 8.46 -4.44
C GLU A 514 11.38 7.11 -3.73
N THR A 515 12.29 6.17 -4.03
CA THR A 515 12.33 4.84 -3.42
C THR A 515 12.56 4.87 -1.89
N LEU A 516 13.12 5.97 -1.35
CA LEU A 516 13.25 6.16 0.10
C LEU A 516 11.88 6.33 0.79
N PHE A 517 10.89 6.79 0.04
CA PHE A 517 9.54 7.04 0.53
C PHE A 517 8.57 5.90 0.16
N THR A 518 8.81 5.22 -0.96
CA THR A 518 7.87 4.23 -1.50
C THR A 518 8.16 2.78 -1.09
N TYR A 519 9.12 2.51 -0.20
CA TYR A 519 9.38 1.15 0.31
C TYR A 519 8.90 0.95 1.75
N ALA A 520 8.16 -0.12 1.97
CA ALA A 520 7.62 -0.51 3.27
C ALA A 520 8.15 -1.88 3.70
N LEU A 521 8.43 -2.03 5.00
CA LEU A 521 8.67 -3.33 5.61
C LEU A 521 7.33 -3.87 6.12
N LEU A 522 6.77 -4.86 5.44
CA LEU A 522 5.66 -5.66 5.94
C LEU A 522 6.24 -6.77 6.83
N GLY A 523 6.12 -6.58 8.15
CA GLY A 523 6.72 -7.41 9.18
C GLY A 523 7.09 -6.61 10.42
N ASP A 524 7.65 -7.30 11.41
CA ASP A 524 8.23 -6.68 12.60
C ASP A 524 9.72 -6.32 12.34
N PRO A 525 10.14 -5.04 12.48
CA PRO A 525 11.52 -4.61 12.25
C PRO A 525 12.54 -5.27 13.20
N LEU A 526 12.12 -5.81 14.33
CA LEU A 526 12.98 -6.54 15.27
C LEU A 526 13.17 -8.00 14.89
N THR A 527 12.35 -8.55 13.99
CA THR A 527 12.57 -9.90 13.45
C THR A 527 13.93 -9.94 12.76
N PRO A 528 14.84 -10.87 13.11
CA PRO A 528 16.12 -10.96 12.45
C PRO A 528 16.04 -11.74 11.14
N LEU A 529 16.74 -11.28 10.09
CA LEU A 529 17.11 -12.18 9.01
C LEU A 529 18.12 -13.20 9.55
N ARG A 530 17.73 -14.48 9.54
CA ARG A 530 18.56 -15.61 9.98
C ARG A 530 19.11 -16.37 8.78
N VAL A 531 20.42 -16.29 8.54
CA VAL A 531 21.12 -17.03 7.48
C VAL A 531 22.21 -17.89 8.11
N MET A 532 22.25 -19.16 7.76
CA MET A 532 23.32 -20.06 8.17
C MET A 532 24.10 -20.48 6.94
N ALA A 533 25.31 -19.94 6.80
CA ALA A 533 26.21 -20.38 5.76
C ALA A 533 26.43 -21.91 5.85
N GLY A 534 26.52 -22.59 4.70
CA GLY A 534 26.65 -24.05 4.65
C GLY A 534 27.79 -24.59 5.54
N SER A 535 27.78 -25.87 5.84
CA SER A 535 28.83 -26.54 6.62
C SER A 535 29.91 -27.11 5.70
N ARG A 536 31.19 -26.85 5.98
CA ARG A 536 32.32 -27.59 5.36
C ARG A 536 32.67 -28.79 6.24
N ILE A 537 32.60 -29.99 5.69
CA ILE A 537 33.19 -31.19 6.29
C ILE A 537 34.56 -31.39 5.64
N MET A 538 35.63 -31.17 6.40
CA MET A 538 36.98 -31.56 5.96
C MET A 538 37.16 -33.05 6.25
N LEU A 539 37.11 -33.89 5.22
CA LEU A 539 37.50 -35.29 5.35
C LEU A 539 39.04 -35.37 5.23
N PRO A 540 39.75 -35.97 6.20
CA PRO A 540 41.19 -36.15 6.08
C PRO A 540 41.49 -37.04 4.87
N LEU A 541 42.43 -36.60 4.03
CA LEU A 541 42.97 -37.44 2.96
C LEU A 541 43.81 -38.54 3.61
N VAL A 542 43.26 -39.74 3.72
CA VAL A 542 44.02 -40.94 4.13
C VAL A 542 44.63 -41.55 2.87
N GLN A 543 45.88 -41.18 2.55
CA GLN A 543 46.68 -41.94 1.59
C GLN A 543 47.16 -43.23 2.27
N ARG A 544 46.89 -44.39 1.65
CA ARG A 544 47.36 -45.71 2.08
C ARG A 544 48.76 -45.98 1.61
#